data_AF-A0A959ELD4-F1
#
_entry.id   AF-A0A959ELD4-F1
#
_cell.length_a   1.000
_cell.length_b   1.000
_cell.length_c   1.000
_cell.angle_alpha   90.00
_cell.angle_beta   90.00
_cell.angle_gamma   90.00
#
_symmetry.space_group_name_H-M   'P 1'
#
loop_
_entity.id
_entity.type
_entity.pdbx_description
1 polymer ?
#
loop_
_entity_poly.entity_id
_entity_poly.type
_entity_poly.pdbx_seq_one_letter_code
_entity_poly.pdbx_strand_id
1 'polypeptide(L)'
;CSNSSSEEREAVQQNLEETGEAMQDVLQKEKKDLSKDLSEARDRLDARLKALEEKLAKAQTNAKAEIEAEIERLKTMREQMNDQLTQLGEKTQENWEAVKKEVNAMIDQVKMSLEKSI
;
A
#
# COMPACT_ATOMS: atom_id res chain seq x y z
N CYS A 1 -48.15 30.07 4.69
CA CYS A 1 -46.99 29.67 3.88
C CYS A 1 -46.09 28.81 4.77
N SER A 2 -46.23 27.48 4.74
CA SER A 2 -45.47 26.61 5.67
C SER A 2 -44.87 25.35 5.02
N ASN A 3 -44.88 25.21 3.70
CA ASN A 3 -44.40 23.99 3.03
C ASN A 3 -42.95 24.02 2.49
N SER A 4 -42.25 25.17 2.47
CA SER A 4 -40.90 25.25 1.87
C SER A 4 -39.82 24.50 2.68
N SER A 5 -40.02 24.33 4.00
CA SER A 5 -38.97 23.85 4.91
C SER A 5 -38.72 22.34 4.87
N SER A 6 -39.66 21.52 4.38
CA SER A 6 -39.48 20.05 4.31
C SER A 6 -38.80 19.63 3.01
N GLU A 7 -39.20 20.20 1.86
CA GLU A 7 -38.64 19.87 0.54
C GLU A 7 -37.16 20.27 0.42
N GLU A 8 -36.79 21.44 0.96
CA GLU A 8 -35.41 21.91 0.99
C GLU A 8 -34.52 21.03 1.89
N ARG A 9 -35.07 20.48 2.97
CA ARG A 9 -34.34 19.57 3.88
C ARG A 9 -34.15 18.18 3.26
N GLU A 10 -35.17 17.64 2.61
CA GLU A 10 -35.08 16.36 1.90
C GLU A 10 -34.09 16.45 0.72
N ALA A 11 -34.11 17.55 -0.04
CA ALA A 11 -33.16 17.76 -1.14
C ALA A 11 -31.71 17.92 -0.64
N VAL A 12 -31.49 18.63 0.46
CA VAL A 12 -30.15 18.77 1.07
C VAL A 12 -29.67 17.43 1.63
N GLN A 13 -30.56 16.64 2.24
CA GLN A 13 -30.22 15.35 2.81
C GLN A 13 -29.91 14.30 1.73
N GLN A 14 -30.70 14.23 0.65
CA GLN A 14 -30.41 13.38 -0.50
C GLN A 14 -29.07 13.73 -1.15
N ASN A 15 -28.78 15.02 -1.37
CA ASN A 15 -27.49 15.43 -1.94
C ASN A 15 -26.30 15.05 -1.03
N LEU A 16 -26.47 15.14 0.30
CA LEU A 16 -25.46 14.73 1.27
C LEU A 16 -25.24 13.21 1.27
N GLU A 17 -26.31 12.42 1.22
CA GLU A 17 -26.25 10.96 1.15
C GLU A 17 -25.58 10.51 -0.16
N GLU A 18 -25.98 11.05 -1.30
CA GLU A 18 -25.39 10.73 -2.62
C GLU A 18 -23.91 11.13 -2.70
N THR A 19 -23.55 12.29 -2.12
CA THR A 19 -22.14 12.72 -2.04
C THR A 19 -21.32 11.81 -1.12
N GLY A 20 -21.91 11.37 0.00
CA GLY A 20 -21.28 10.44 0.93
C GLY A 20 -21.03 9.06 0.32
N GLU A 21 -22.01 8.52 -0.40
CA GLU A 21 -21.90 7.24 -1.11
C GLU A 21 -20.83 7.30 -2.20
N ALA A 22 -20.84 8.34 -3.05
CA ALA A 22 -19.84 8.52 -4.09
C ALA A 22 -18.41 8.63 -3.51
N MET A 23 -18.26 9.32 -2.38
CA MET A 23 -16.96 9.46 -1.70
C MET A 23 -16.49 8.14 -1.07
N GLN A 24 -17.41 7.35 -0.52
CA GLN A 24 -17.11 6.02 0.01
C GLN A 24 -16.68 5.05 -1.10
N ASP A 25 -17.33 5.08 -2.25
CA ASP A 25 -16.96 4.26 -3.41
C ASP A 25 -15.57 4.59 -3.95
N VAL A 26 -15.25 5.88 -4.06
CA VAL A 26 -13.90 6.33 -4.45
C VAL A 26 -12.86 5.82 -3.47
N LEU A 27 -13.10 5.97 -2.16
CA LEU A 27 -12.18 5.49 -1.13
C LEU A 27 -11.97 3.98 -1.20
N GLN A 28 -13.04 3.20 -1.38
CA GLN A 28 -12.93 1.74 -1.51
C GLN A 28 -12.14 1.33 -2.75
N LYS A 29 -12.36 2.03 -3.88
CA LYS A 29 -11.60 1.78 -5.10
C LYS A 29 -10.12 2.09 -4.91
N GLU A 30 -9.77 3.25 -4.36
CA GLU A 30 -8.39 3.61 -4.13
C GLU A 30 -7.69 2.65 -3.15
N LYS A 31 -8.38 2.20 -2.09
CA LYS A 31 -7.88 1.15 -1.19
C LYS A 31 -7.56 -0.15 -1.91
N LYS A 32 -8.46 -0.59 -2.80
CA LYS A 32 -8.27 -1.81 -3.57
C LYS A 32 -7.10 -1.69 -4.53
N ASP A 33 -7.00 -0.56 -5.24
CA ASP A 33 -5.90 -0.32 -6.18
C ASP A 33 -4.56 -0.25 -5.44
N LEU A 34 -4.49 0.46 -4.33
CA LEU A 34 -3.27 0.57 -3.54
C LEU A 34 -2.86 -0.74 -2.86
N SER A 35 -3.83 -1.52 -2.37
CA SER A 35 -3.60 -2.86 -1.84
C SER A 35 -3.05 -3.81 -2.92
N LYS A 36 -3.57 -3.71 -4.15
CA LYS A 36 -3.06 -4.46 -5.29
C LYS A 36 -1.61 -4.06 -5.61
N ASP A 37 -1.32 -2.77 -5.74
CA ASP A 37 0.03 -2.27 -6.04
C ASP A 37 1.04 -2.71 -4.97
N LEU A 38 0.64 -2.64 -3.69
CA LEU A 38 1.47 -3.08 -2.58
C LEU A 38 1.70 -4.60 -2.60
N SER A 39 0.68 -5.40 -2.94
CA SER A 39 0.82 -6.84 -3.12
C SER A 39 1.76 -7.19 -4.29
N GLU A 40 1.64 -6.50 -5.43
CA GLU A 40 2.52 -6.71 -6.58
C GLU A 40 3.96 -6.36 -6.25
N ALA A 41 4.20 -5.27 -5.52
CA ALA A 41 5.52 -4.89 -5.05
C ALA A 41 6.10 -5.94 -4.08
N ARG A 42 5.27 -6.48 -3.18
CA ARG A 42 5.67 -7.57 -2.26
C ARG A 42 6.08 -8.82 -3.04
N ASP A 43 5.31 -9.21 -4.05
CA ASP A 43 5.61 -10.40 -4.84
C ASP A 43 6.92 -10.27 -5.63
N ARG A 44 7.23 -9.06 -6.14
CA ARG A 44 8.54 -8.77 -6.76
C ARG A 44 9.69 -8.86 -5.75
N LEU A 45 9.46 -8.38 -4.54
CA LEU A 45 10.44 -8.45 -3.46
C LEU A 45 10.68 -9.92 -3.03
N ASP A 46 9.63 -10.73 -2.92
CA ASP A 46 9.72 -12.17 -2.64
C ASP A 46 10.50 -12.91 -3.73
N ALA A 47 10.28 -12.57 -5.01
CA ALA A 47 11.07 -13.11 -6.12
C ALA A 47 12.56 -12.74 -6.01
N ARG A 48 12.87 -11.50 -5.60
CA ARG A 48 14.26 -11.06 -5.39
C ARG A 48 14.92 -11.77 -4.21
N LEU A 49 14.20 -11.93 -3.10
CA LEU A 49 14.68 -12.68 -1.94
C LEU A 49 15.08 -14.10 -2.34
N LYS A 50 14.22 -14.83 -3.06
CA LYS A 50 14.53 -16.18 -3.57
C LYS A 50 15.78 -16.20 -4.44
N ALA A 51 15.91 -15.23 -5.36
CA ALA A 51 17.09 -15.13 -6.22
C ALA A 51 18.38 -14.87 -5.44
N LEU A 52 18.31 -14.05 -4.37
CA LEU A 52 19.46 -13.79 -3.50
C LEU A 52 19.81 -15.00 -2.62
N GLU A 53 18.81 -15.72 -2.10
CA GLU A 53 19.02 -16.96 -1.36
C GLU A 53 19.71 -18.03 -2.22
N GLU A 54 19.30 -18.17 -3.48
CA GLU A 54 19.98 -19.04 -4.45
C GLU A 54 21.41 -18.58 -4.75
N LYS A 55 21.62 -17.26 -4.87
CA LYS A 55 22.96 -16.67 -5.08
C LYS A 55 23.85 -16.92 -3.86
N LEU A 56 23.32 -16.79 -2.65
CA LEU A 56 24.02 -17.03 -1.39
C LEU A 56 24.49 -18.49 -1.28
N ALA A 57 23.63 -19.44 -1.67
CA ALA A 57 23.95 -20.86 -1.68
C ALA A 57 25.13 -21.19 -2.62
N LYS A 58 25.33 -20.41 -3.68
CA LYS A 58 26.39 -20.56 -4.69
C LYS A 58 27.60 -19.65 -4.46
N ALA A 59 27.50 -18.67 -3.56
CA ALA A 59 28.52 -17.64 -3.35
C ALA A 59 29.75 -18.15 -2.57
N GLN A 60 30.93 -17.63 -2.94
CA GLN A 60 32.15 -17.80 -2.16
C GLN A 60 32.12 -16.91 -0.90
N THR A 61 32.87 -17.27 0.14
CA THR A 61 32.79 -16.71 1.50
C THR A 61 32.75 -15.19 1.56
N ASN A 62 33.54 -14.49 0.74
CA ASN A 62 33.63 -13.03 0.78
C ASN A 62 32.38 -12.32 0.22
N ALA A 63 31.65 -12.95 -0.70
CA ALA A 63 30.41 -12.41 -1.26
C ALA A 63 29.16 -12.78 -0.44
N LYS A 64 29.29 -13.70 0.54
CA LYS A 64 28.16 -14.14 1.36
C LYS A 64 27.64 -13.04 2.28
N ALA A 65 28.54 -12.31 2.94
CA ALA A 65 28.16 -11.27 3.89
C ALA A 65 27.35 -10.14 3.23
N GLU A 66 27.73 -9.74 2.02
CA GLU A 66 26.99 -8.71 1.26
C GLU A 66 25.60 -9.21 0.84
N ILE A 67 25.51 -10.47 0.40
CA ILE A 67 24.22 -11.07 0.00
C ILE A 67 23.31 -11.27 1.23
N GLU A 68 23.85 -11.71 2.36
CA GLU A 68 23.12 -11.86 3.62
C GLU A 68 22.59 -10.51 4.12
N ALA A 69 23.41 -9.45 4.09
CA ALA A 69 22.98 -8.11 4.46
C ALA A 69 21.84 -7.60 3.56
N GLU A 70 21.90 -7.85 2.26
CA GLU A 70 20.84 -7.47 1.34
C GLU A 70 19.55 -8.28 1.57
N ILE A 71 19.66 -9.59 1.86
CA ILE A 71 18.52 -10.44 2.21
C ILE A 71 17.81 -9.90 3.46
N GLU A 72 18.55 -9.61 4.53
CA GLU A 72 17.96 -9.10 5.79
C GLU A 72 17.30 -7.74 5.60
N ARG A 73 17.91 -6.86 4.79
CA ARG A 73 17.31 -5.57 4.42
C ARG A 73 15.98 -5.76 3.70
N LEU A 74 15.93 -6.65 2.71
CA LEU A 74 14.71 -6.92 1.93
C LEU A 74 13.64 -7.62 2.77
N LYS A 75 14.00 -8.53 3.69
CA LYS A 75 13.05 -9.13 4.64
C LYS A 75 12.39 -8.08 5.52
N THR A 76 13.17 -7.14 6.06
CA THR A 76 12.62 -6.03 6.85
C THR A 76 11.60 -5.23 6.04
N MET A 77 11.92 -4.92 4.77
CA MET A 77 10.98 -4.22 3.90
C MET A 77 9.71 -5.02 3.64
N ARG A 78 9.83 -6.34 3.45
CA ARG A 78 8.68 -7.25 3.30
C ARG A 78 7.73 -7.20 4.49
N GLU A 79 8.28 -7.23 5.70
CA GLU A 79 7.51 -7.17 6.94
C GLU A 79 6.76 -5.84 7.04
N GLN A 80 7.45 -4.73 6.77
CA GLN A 80 6.83 -3.41 6.74
C GLN A 80 5.68 -3.31 5.71
N MET A 81 5.81 -3.97 4.55
CA MET A 81 4.73 -4.02 3.55
C MET A 81 3.52 -4.82 4.02
N ASN A 82 3.74 -5.92 4.76
CA ASN A 82 2.64 -6.70 5.33
C ASN A 82 1.89 -5.90 6.41
N ASP A 83 2.62 -5.13 7.22
CA ASP A 83 2.01 -4.23 8.21
C ASP A 83 1.16 -3.15 7.52
N GLN A 84 1.68 -2.55 6.45
CA GLN A 84 0.94 -1.55 5.66
C GLN A 84 -0.30 -2.13 4.97
N LEU A 85 -0.23 -3.36 4.43
CA LEU A 85 -1.40 -4.06 3.88
C LEU A 85 -2.49 -4.27 4.94
N THR A 86 -2.09 -4.64 6.15
CA THR A 86 -3.03 -4.82 7.27
C THR A 86 -3.67 -3.50 7.65
N GLN A 87 -2.86 -2.44 7.79
CA GLN A 87 -3.34 -1.10 8.12
C GLN A 87 -4.27 -0.54 7.05
N LEU A 88 -4.03 -0.80 5.77
CA LEU A 88 -4.88 -0.39 4.65
C LEU A 88 -6.36 -0.81 4.83
N GLY A 89 -6.58 -2.00 5.39
CA GLY A 89 -7.92 -2.52 5.68
C GLY A 89 -8.64 -1.80 6.81
N GLU A 90 -7.91 -1.23 7.77
CA GLU A 90 -8.47 -0.68 9.03
C GLU A 90 -8.75 0.83 8.97
N LYS A 91 -8.28 1.55 7.95
CA LYS A 91 -8.25 3.02 7.96
C LYS A 91 -9.55 3.65 7.46
N THR A 92 -9.91 4.81 8.02
CA THR A 92 -11.06 5.63 7.62
C THR A 92 -10.65 6.73 6.64
N GLN A 93 -11.62 7.45 6.08
CA GLN A 93 -11.39 8.55 5.14
C GLN A 93 -10.47 9.65 5.69
N GLU A 94 -10.61 9.98 6.98
CA GLU A 94 -9.84 11.06 7.63
C GLU A 94 -8.33 10.81 7.63
N ASN A 95 -7.91 9.55 7.69
CA ASN A 95 -6.49 9.16 7.72
C ASN A 95 -5.99 8.59 6.40
N TRP A 96 -6.82 8.62 5.36
CA TRP A 96 -6.55 7.96 4.09
C TRP A 96 -5.35 8.55 3.35
N GLU A 97 -5.26 9.88 3.27
CA GLU A 97 -4.18 10.56 2.54
C GLU A 97 -2.79 10.29 3.15
N ALA A 98 -2.70 10.20 4.47
CA ALA A 98 -1.45 9.88 5.16
C ALA A 98 -0.99 8.45 4.82
N VAL A 99 -1.91 7.49 4.91
CA VAL A 99 -1.66 6.07 4.59
C VAL A 99 -1.27 5.92 3.12
N LYS A 100 -2.00 6.58 2.22
CA LYS A 100 -1.70 6.58 0.78
C LYS A 100 -0.28 7.05 0.52
N LYS A 101 0.17 8.10 1.19
CA LYS A 101 1.54 8.61 1.06
C LYS A 101 2.58 7.64 1.61
N GLU A 102 2.33 7.05 2.78
CA GLU A 102 3.25 6.07 3.41
C GLU A 102 3.41 4.81 2.55
N VAL A 103 2.31 4.25 2.05
CA VAL A 103 2.32 3.07 1.17
C VAL A 103 3.04 3.36 -0.14
N ASN A 104 2.75 4.50 -0.78
CA ASN A 104 3.44 4.89 -2.03
C ASN A 104 4.94 5.06 -1.82
N ALA A 105 5.35 5.72 -0.73
CA ALA A 105 6.77 5.87 -0.39
C ALA A 105 7.45 4.51 -0.19
N MET A 106 6.76 3.55 0.45
CA MET A 106 7.27 2.19 0.62
C MET A 106 7.40 1.44 -0.71
N ILE A 107 6.39 1.52 -1.57
CA ILE A 107 6.44 0.91 -2.91
C ILE A 107 7.61 1.47 -3.71
N ASP A 108 7.82 2.79 -3.66
CA ASP A 108 8.94 3.42 -4.35
C ASP A 108 10.29 3.02 -3.75
N GLN A 109 10.40 2.90 -2.42
CA GLN A 109 11.60 2.38 -1.78
C GLN A 109 11.90 0.94 -2.21
N VAL A 110 10.89 0.09 -2.37
CA VAL A 110 11.02 -1.28 -2.91
C VAL A 110 11.52 -1.23 -4.34
N LYS A 111 10.91 -0.43 -5.21
CA LYS A 111 11.35 -0.28 -6.61
C LYS A 111 12.82 0.14 -6.69
N MET A 112 13.22 1.20 -5.96
CA MET A 112 14.61 1.66 -5.91
C MET A 112 15.57 0.58 -5.40
N SER A 113 15.13 -0.20 -4.41
CA SER A 113 15.90 -1.30 -3.84
C SER A 113 16.14 -2.43 -4.84
N LEU A 114 15.14 -2.72 -5.66
CA LEU A 114 15.23 -3.74 -6.72
C LEU A 114 16.12 -3.25 -7.88
N GLU A 115 16.05 -1.96 -8.23
CA GLU A 115 16.85 -1.36 -9.31
C GLU A 115 18.32 -1.21 -8.95
N LYS A 116 18.66 -0.82 -7.71
CA LYS A 116 20.06 -0.68 -7.25
C LYS A 116 20.86 -1.98 -7.21
N SER A 117 20.17 -3.11 -7.34
CA SER A 117 20.69 -4.45 -7.12
C SER A 117 21.07 -5.16 -8.43
N ILE A 118 21.08 -4.42 -9.56
CA ILE A 118 21.50 -4.80 -10.92
C ILE A 118 22.84 -4.13 -11.23
#